data_AF-A0A9D8MVS4-F1
#
_entry.id   AF-A0A9D8MVS4-F1
#
_cell.length_a   1.000
_cell.length_b   1.000
_cell.length_c   1.000
_cell.angle_alpha   90.00
_cell.angle_beta   90.00
_cell.angle_gamma   90.00
#
_symmetry.space_group_name_H-M   'P 1'
#
loop_
_entity.id
_entity.type
_entity.pdbx_description
1 polymer ?
#
loop_
_entity_poly.entity_id
_entity_poly.type
_entity_poly.pdbx_seq_one_letter_code
_entity_poly.pdbx_strand_id
1 'polypeptide(L)'
;MKKNQILKSSVVCSAAAILAGIAFSTVLIPSSYAKTYKADIIVYGDTSAAVVTAVQAKKEGKSVILVAPLTHLGAMTSSGLGFTDSGKAYTIGGMAKEFYHRVWLEYQKDTSWTFQKRNQFGASGQGTK
;
A
#
# COMPACT_ATOMS: atom_id res chain seq x y z
N MET A 1 -0.37 28.29 90.27
CA MET A 1 0.87 28.72 89.58
C MET A 1 1.79 27.52 89.41
N LYS A 2 2.20 27.25 88.16
CA LYS A 2 3.22 26.30 87.66
C LYS A 2 3.14 24.83 88.12
N LYS A 3 2.60 24.01 87.21
CA LYS A 3 2.64 22.53 87.21
C LYS A 3 4.07 22.02 87.01
N ASN A 4 4.34 20.90 87.69
CA ASN A 4 5.54 20.07 87.66
C ASN A 4 5.96 19.64 86.24
N GLN A 5 7.28 19.63 86.02
CA GLN A 5 7.94 18.81 85.01
C GLN A 5 7.68 17.31 85.29
N ILE A 6 7.37 16.51 84.26
CA ILE A 6 7.93 15.15 84.08
C ILE A 6 8.01 14.81 82.57
N LEU A 7 9.25 14.70 82.11
CA LEU A 7 9.85 13.72 81.18
C LEU A 7 8.99 12.68 80.40
N LYS A 8 9.40 12.50 79.12
CA LYS A 8 9.68 11.25 78.37
C LYS A 8 8.83 10.91 77.12
N SER A 9 9.60 10.39 76.15
CA SER A 9 9.29 9.46 75.06
C SER A 9 8.44 9.91 73.88
N SER A 10 9.17 10.30 72.83
CA SER A 10 9.06 9.85 71.43
C SER A 10 7.85 8.99 71.06
N VAL A 11 6.82 9.61 70.49
CA VAL A 11 6.01 9.06 69.39
C VAL A 11 5.61 10.26 68.53
N VAL A 12 6.39 10.56 67.49
CA VAL A 12 5.99 11.53 66.48
C VAL A 12 4.96 10.85 65.57
N CYS A 13 3.71 10.95 65.99
CA CYS A 13 2.55 10.74 65.15
C CYS A 13 2.24 12.10 64.51
N SER A 14 2.80 12.37 63.33
CA SER A 14 2.35 13.51 62.52
C SER A 14 1.34 13.02 61.52
N ALA A 15 0.09 13.11 61.96
CA ALA A 15 -1.08 13.07 61.10
C ALA A 15 -1.02 14.18 60.04
N ALA A 16 -1.51 13.85 58.85
CA ALA A 16 -2.20 14.74 57.93
C ALA A 16 -1.46 16.01 57.47
N ALA A 17 -0.75 15.89 56.34
CA ALA A 17 -0.64 17.00 55.40
C ALA A 17 -0.44 16.48 53.97
N ILE A 18 -1.53 16.51 53.19
CA ILE A 18 -1.54 16.74 51.73
C ILE A 18 -0.75 15.71 50.89
N LEU A 19 -1.36 14.56 50.63
CA LEU A 19 -1.06 13.73 49.47
C LEU A 19 -2.34 13.45 48.68
N ALA A 20 -2.99 14.53 48.23
CA ALA A 20 -3.87 14.49 47.08
C ALA A 20 -2.99 14.38 45.83
N GLY A 21 -2.37 13.21 45.65
CA GLY A 21 -1.35 12.97 44.63
C GLY A 21 -1.69 11.74 43.81
N ILE A 22 -2.58 11.93 42.84
CA ILE A 22 -2.65 11.15 41.60
C ILE A 22 -2.68 9.63 41.84
N ALA A 23 -3.88 9.08 42.10
CA ALA A 23 -4.16 7.71 41.71
C ALA A 23 -4.07 7.64 40.18
N PHE A 24 -2.85 7.46 39.67
CA PHE A 24 -2.57 7.25 38.25
C PHE A 24 -3.14 5.88 37.92
N SER A 25 -4.43 5.86 37.61
CA SER A 25 -5.12 4.71 37.04
C SER A 25 -4.29 4.34 35.81
N THR A 26 -3.49 3.28 35.91
CA THR A 26 -2.73 2.75 34.79
C THR A 26 -3.75 2.20 33.81
N VAL A 27 -4.23 3.07 32.92
CA VAL A 27 -4.98 2.68 31.75
C VAL A 27 -4.07 1.74 30.97
N LEU A 28 -4.38 0.44 31.03
CA LEU A 28 -3.78 -0.57 30.17
C LEU A 28 -4.27 -0.25 28.76
N ILE A 29 -3.50 0.58 28.04
CA ILE A 29 -3.71 0.78 26.61
C ILE A 29 -3.41 -0.59 25.99
N PRO A 30 -4.39 -1.28 25.38
CA PRO A 30 -4.08 -2.50 24.66
C PRO A 30 -3.07 -2.14 23.57
N SER A 31 -1.89 -2.76 23.63
CA SER A 31 -0.91 -2.64 22.56
C SER A 31 -1.57 -3.22 21.31
N SER A 32 -2.02 -2.33 20.42
CA SER A 32 -2.48 -2.72 19.10
C SER A 32 -1.29 -3.35 18.41
N TYR A 33 -1.27 -4.69 18.34
CA TYR A 33 -0.26 -5.41 17.59
C TYR A 33 -0.49 -5.09 16.12
N ALA A 34 0.28 -4.14 15.60
CA ALA A 34 0.25 -3.82 14.19
C ALA A 34 0.62 -5.07 13.41
N LYS A 35 -0.29 -5.53 12.55
CA LYS A 35 -0.04 -6.70 11.71
C LYS A 35 1.17 -6.41 10.85
N THR A 36 2.25 -7.15 11.08
CA THR A 36 3.50 -7.00 10.34
C THR A 36 3.41 -7.78 9.04
N TYR A 37 3.63 -7.09 7.93
CA TYR A 37 3.78 -7.72 6.61
C TYR A 37 5.26 -7.76 6.23
N LYS A 38 5.72 -8.87 5.66
CA LYS A 38 7.10 -9.06 5.21
C LYS A 38 7.10 -9.48 3.74
N ALA A 39 7.97 -8.85 2.96
CA ALA A 39 8.26 -9.20 1.57
C ALA A 39 9.66 -8.72 1.21
N ASP A 40 10.24 -9.30 0.16
CA ASP A 40 11.53 -8.86 -0.39
C ASP A 40 11.38 -7.48 -1.04
N ILE A 41 10.23 -7.22 -1.67
CA ILE A 41 9.94 -5.98 -2.39
C ILE A 41 8.55 -5.47 -1.98
N ILE A 42 8.45 -4.17 -1.69
CA ILE A 42 7.17 -3.47 -1.49
C ILE A 42 7.06 -2.41 -2.57
N VAL A 43 6.03 -2.51 -3.41
CA VAL A 43 5.75 -1.55 -4.49
C VAL A 43 4.60 -0.66 -4.05
N TYR A 44 4.79 0.66 -4.10
CA TYR A 44 3.74 1.63 -3.81
C TYR A 44 3.23 2.23 -5.12
N GLY A 45 1.92 2.16 -5.33
CA GLY A 45 1.23 2.69 -6.50
C GLY A 45 0.28 1.68 -7.14
N ASP A 46 -0.55 2.20 -8.04
CA ASP A 46 -1.61 1.46 -8.72
C ASP A 46 -1.51 1.56 -10.26
N THR A 47 -0.47 2.21 -10.78
CA THR A 47 -0.26 2.36 -12.24
C THR A 47 0.24 1.06 -12.87
N SER A 48 0.23 1.01 -14.21
CA SER A 48 0.81 -0.11 -14.96
C SER A 48 2.27 -0.38 -14.60
N ALA A 49 3.07 0.64 -14.28
CA ALA A 49 4.45 0.46 -13.84
C ALA A 49 4.55 -0.31 -12.51
N ALA A 50 3.68 0.02 -11.54
CA ALA A 50 3.65 -0.66 -10.23
C ALA A 50 3.24 -2.14 -10.39
N VAL A 51 2.22 -2.40 -11.19
CA VAL A 51 1.75 -3.77 -11.49
C VAL A 51 2.84 -4.58 -12.18
N VAL A 52 3.47 -4.03 -13.22
CA VAL A 52 4.52 -4.73 -13.98
C VAL A 52 5.74 -5.03 -13.09
N THR A 53 6.11 -4.10 -12.19
CA THR A 53 7.17 -4.31 -11.21
C THR A 53 6.84 -5.48 -10.28
N ALA A 54 5.61 -5.55 -9.75
CA ALA A 54 5.19 -6.65 -8.89
C ALA A 54 5.17 -8.00 -9.63
N VAL A 55 4.70 -8.03 -10.87
CA VAL A 55 4.72 -9.23 -11.71
C VAL A 55 6.15 -9.69 -11.98
N GLN A 56 7.05 -8.77 -12.33
CA GLN A 56 8.45 -9.09 -12.60
C GLN A 56 9.17 -9.62 -11.35
N ALA A 57 9.00 -8.95 -10.21
CA ALA A 57 9.52 -9.42 -8.92
C ALA A 57 9.07 -10.85 -8.62
N LYS A 58 7.79 -11.16 -8.87
CA LYS A 58 7.26 -12.50 -8.66
C LYS A 58 7.83 -13.52 -9.65
N LYS A 59 8.02 -13.16 -10.93
CA LYS A 59 8.69 -14.00 -11.95
C LYS A 59 10.13 -14.33 -11.55
N GLU A 60 10.82 -13.43 -10.85
CA GLU A 60 12.16 -13.62 -10.31
C GLU A 60 12.21 -14.38 -8.96
N GLY A 61 11.07 -14.94 -8.54
CA GLY A 61 10.99 -15.74 -7.31
C GLY A 61 11.00 -14.92 -6.02
N LYS A 62 10.81 -13.59 -6.09
CA LYS A 62 10.71 -12.73 -4.91
C LYS A 62 9.29 -12.70 -4.35
N SER A 63 9.19 -12.52 -3.04
CA SER A 63 7.96 -12.12 -2.38
C SER A 63 7.73 -10.63 -2.57
N VAL A 64 6.49 -10.25 -2.94
CA VAL A 64 6.15 -8.86 -3.23
C VAL A 64 4.82 -8.47 -2.60
N ILE A 65 4.77 -7.25 -2.07
CA ILE A 65 3.53 -6.58 -1.63
C ILE A 65 3.30 -5.37 -2.53
N LEU A 66 2.13 -5.28 -3.15
CA LEU A 66 1.68 -4.10 -3.89
C LEU A 66 0.72 -3.31 -3.00
N VAL A 67 1.07 -2.05 -2.71
CA VAL A 67 0.26 -1.14 -1.92
C VAL A 67 -0.37 -0.13 -2.87
N ALA A 68 -1.69 -0.20 -3.02
CA ALA A 68 -2.47 0.69 -3.88
C ALA A 68 -3.57 1.36 -3.05
N PRO A 69 -3.84 2.67 -3.26
CA PRO A 69 -4.96 3.34 -2.62
C PRO A 69 -6.32 2.90 -3.19
N LEU A 70 -6.33 2.38 -4.42
CA LEU A 70 -7.51 1.94 -5.16
C LEU A 70 -7.43 0.45 -5.51
N THR A 71 -8.58 -0.17 -5.75
CA THR A 71 -8.68 -1.59 -6.16
C THR A 71 -8.52 -1.79 -7.67
N HIS A 72 -8.79 -0.76 -8.48
CA HIS A 72 -8.66 -0.83 -9.94
C HIS A 72 -7.25 -0.46 -10.40
N LEU A 73 -6.41 -1.48 -10.59
CA LEU A 73 -5.01 -1.33 -10.94
C LEU A 73 -4.82 -1.08 -12.45
N GLY A 74 -3.73 -0.41 -12.82
CA GLY A 74 -3.30 -0.14 -14.20
C GLY A 74 -3.44 1.32 -14.64
N ALA A 75 -4.10 2.17 -13.85
CA ALA A 75 -4.36 3.58 -14.18
C ALA A 75 -4.91 3.75 -15.61
N MET A 76 -4.39 4.69 -16.39
CA MET A 76 -4.86 4.96 -17.76
C MET A 76 -4.87 3.71 -18.65
N THR A 77 -3.91 2.79 -18.46
CA THR A 77 -3.82 1.55 -19.23
C THR A 77 -5.03 0.64 -19.02
N SER A 78 -5.60 0.58 -17.81
CA SER A 78 -6.82 -0.21 -17.52
C SER A 78 -8.11 0.61 -17.56
N SER A 79 -8.01 1.94 -17.60
CA SER A 79 -9.15 2.86 -17.78
C SER A 79 -9.55 3.08 -19.24
N GLY A 80 -8.90 2.41 -20.18
CA GLY A 80 -9.28 2.41 -21.60
C GLY A 80 -8.40 3.26 -22.52
N LEU A 81 -7.33 3.89 -22.02
CA LEU A 81 -6.36 4.56 -22.88
C LEU A 81 -5.42 3.53 -23.52
N GLY A 82 -5.80 3.04 -24.70
CA GLY A 82 -5.02 2.07 -25.47
C GLY A 82 -4.07 2.68 -26.51
N PHE A 83 -4.15 3.99 -26.75
CA PHE A 83 -3.36 4.67 -27.79
C PHE A 83 -2.17 5.39 -27.17
N THR A 84 -0.97 4.83 -27.38
CA THR A 84 0.29 5.35 -26.82
C THR A 84 1.17 5.93 -27.91
N ASP A 85 1.74 7.12 -27.67
CA ASP A 85 2.68 7.82 -28.55
C ASP A 85 4.02 7.08 -28.62
N SER A 86 4.02 5.97 -29.39
CA SER A 86 5.08 4.96 -29.34
C SER A 86 6.31 5.34 -30.18
N GLY A 87 6.17 6.28 -31.13
CA GLY A 87 7.22 6.66 -32.06
C GLY A 87 7.78 5.46 -32.83
N LYS A 88 8.94 4.95 -32.41
CA LYS A 88 9.59 3.77 -33.01
C LYS A 88 9.22 2.51 -32.24
N ALA A 89 8.19 1.78 -32.67
CA ALA A 89 7.64 0.63 -31.93
C ALA A 89 8.68 -0.47 -31.61
N TYR A 90 9.71 -0.63 -32.45
CA TYR A 90 10.76 -1.62 -32.24
C TYR A 90 11.65 -1.37 -31.00
N THR A 91 11.62 -0.16 -30.42
CA THR A 91 12.36 0.15 -29.19
C THR A 91 11.64 -0.36 -27.93
N ILE A 92 10.36 -0.71 -28.05
CA ILE A 92 9.54 -1.22 -26.94
C ILE A 92 9.86 -2.71 -26.74
N GLY A 93 10.39 -3.04 -25.56
CA GLY A 93 10.83 -4.40 -25.20
C GLY A 93 10.30 -4.86 -23.83
N GLY A 94 10.84 -6.00 -23.37
CA GLY A 94 10.58 -6.55 -22.04
C GLY A 94 9.09 -6.73 -21.72
N MET A 95 8.73 -6.44 -20.47
CA MET A 95 7.36 -6.60 -19.96
C MET A 95 6.35 -5.70 -20.67
N ALA A 96 6.74 -4.52 -21.15
CA ALA A 96 5.86 -3.64 -21.92
C ALA A 96 5.47 -4.29 -23.25
N LYS A 97 6.44 -4.85 -23.99
CA LYS A 97 6.17 -5.59 -25.23
C LYS A 97 5.31 -6.82 -24.97
N GLU A 98 5.58 -7.57 -23.90
CA GLU A 98 4.75 -8.72 -23.50
C GLU A 98 3.29 -8.31 -23.23
N PHE A 99 3.08 -7.20 -22.51
CA PHE A 99 1.75 -6.66 -22.26
C PHE A 99 1.01 -6.32 -23.57
N TYR A 100 1.61 -5.50 -24.44
CA TYR A 100 0.99 -5.12 -25.71
C TYR A 100 0.76 -6.32 -26.62
N HIS A 101 1.67 -7.30 -26.63
CA HIS A 101 1.50 -8.53 -27.41
C HIS A 101 0.32 -9.36 -26.90
N ARG A 102 0.14 -9.47 -25.58
CA ARG A 102 -1.03 -10.17 -24.99
C ARG A 102 -2.34 -9.46 -25.30
N VAL A 103 -2.36 -8.13 -25.29
CA VAL A 103 -3.52 -7.34 -25.72
C VAL A 103 -3.81 -7.60 -27.20
N TRP A 104 -2.78 -7.57 -28.05
CA TRP A 104 -2.93 -7.87 -29.48
C TRP A 104 -3.51 -9.28 -29.72
N LEU A 105 -3.03 -10.29 -28.99
CA LEU A 105 -3.54 -11.67 -29.02
C LEU A 105 -5.01 -11.76 -28.61
N GLU A 106 -5.41 -11.02 -27.58
CA GLU A 106 -6.81 -11.00 -27.13
C GLU A 106 -7.74 -10.51 -28.23
N TYR A 107 -7.36 -9.44 -28.93
CA TYR A 107 -8.15 -8.89 -30.04
C TYR A 107 -7.98 -9.64 -31.36
N GLN A 108 -7.18 -10.72 -31.41
CA GLN A 108 -7.25 -11.66 -32.54
C GLN A 108 -8.50 -12.56 -32.49
N LYS A 109 -9.15 -12.67 -31.33
CA LYS A 109 -10.34 -13.50 -31.15
C LYS A 109 -11.58 -12.73 -31.56
N ASP A 110 -12.39 -13.27 -32.47
CA ASP A 110 -13.64 -12.62 -32.90
C ASP A 110 -14.65 -12.43 -31.75
N THR A 111 -14.56 -13.24 -30.70
CA THR A 111 -15.39 -13.12 -29.49
C THR A 111 -15.14 -11.82 -28.70
N SER A 112 -13.96 -11.22 -28.83
CA SER A 112 -13.60 -9.98 -28.12
C SER A 112 -14.16 -8.74 -28.81
N TRP A 113 -14.80 -8.91 -29.98
CA TRP A 113 -15.37 -7.85 -30.82
C TRP A 113 -16.89 -7.80 -30.67
N THR A 114 -17.37 -7.10 -29.63
CA THR A 114 -18.81 -7.01 -29.31
C THR A 114 -19.53 -5.87 -30.02
N PHE A 115 -18.82 -4.81 -30.41
CA PHE A 115 -19.42 -3.58 -30.97
C PHE A 115 -19.33 -3.47 -32.50
N GLN A 116 -18.39 -4.19 -33.14
CA GLN A 116 -18.22 -4.23 -34.60
C GLN A 116 -17.43 -5.47 -35.00
N LYS A 117 -17.40 -5.86 -36.28
CA LYS A 117 -16.56 -6.98 -36.73
C LYS A 117 -15.08 -6.58 -36.78
N ARG A 118 -14.18 -7.50 -36.44
CA ARG A 118 -12.72 -7.29 -36.49
C ARG A 118 -12.24 -6.78 -37.86
N ASN A 119 -12.74 -7.37 -38.94
CA ASN A 119 -12.33 -7.01 -40.30
C ASN A 119 -12.84 -5.63 -40.76
N GLN A 120 -13.75 -5.01 -40.01
CA GLN A 120 -14.22 -3.64 -40.26
C GLN A 120 -13.43 -2.60 -39.47
N PHE A 121 -12.57 -3.03 -38.53
CA PHE A 121 -11.73 -2.12 -37.78
C PHE A 121 -10.53 -1.68 -38.63
N GLY A 122 -10.55 -0.41 -39.03
CA GLY A 122 -9.38 0.25 -39.62
C GLY A 122 -8.32 0.41 -38.55
N ALA A 123 -7.44 -0.58 -38.39
CA ALA A 123 -6.34 -0.57 -37.44
C ALA A 123 -5.22 0.43 -37.87
N SER A 124 -5.58 1.69 -38.11
CA SER A 124 -4.64 2.77 -38.42
C SER A 124 -4.09 3.34 -37.13
N GLY A 125 -2.84 2.99 -36.80
CA GLY A 125 -2.08 3.66 -35.75
C GLY A 125 -1.59 5.06 -36.17
N GLN A 126 -0.73 5.69 -35.36
CA GLN A 126 -0.15 7.02 -35.64
C GLN A 126 0.88 7.04 -36.80
N GLY A 127 0.80 6.11 -37.76
CA GLY A 127 1.79 5.98 -38.84
C GLY A 127 3.19 5.56 -38.36
N THR A 128 3.29 4.95 -37.19
CA THR A 128 4.55 4.42 -36.64
C THR A 128 5.00 3.22 -37.48
N LYS A 129 6.14 3.37 -38.17
CA LYS A 129 6.80 2.34 -38.97
C LYS A 129 7.67 1.43 -38.11
#